data_AF-A0A4Y8L546-F1
#
_entry.id   AF-A0A4Y8L546-F1
#
_cell.length_a   1.000
_cell.length_b   1.000
_cell.length_c   1.000
_cell.angle_alpha   90.00
_cell.angle_beta   90.00
_cell.angle_gamma   90.00
#
_symmetry.space_group_name_H-M   'P 1'
#
loop_
_entity.id
_entity.type
_entity.pdbx_description
1 polymer ?
#
loop_
_entity_poly.entity_id
_entity_poly.type
_entity_poly.pdbx_seq_one_letter_code
_entity_poly.pdbx_strand_id
1 'polypeptide(L)'
;MKTDIYTKIVLTIIAIFLGVLVFQNTTLITTAKADTTTAAPAPIPTATQSAPVEVNITHIDGKKINIDNYYKELPRTDGLPIDILKNSDK
;
A
#
# COMPACT_ATOMS: atom_id res chain seq x y z
N MET A 1 -11.11 48.42 51.84
CA MET A 1 -9.78 48.31 51.19
C MET A 1 -8.98 47.07 51.58
N LYS A 2 -9.04 46.56 52.83
CA LYS A 2 -8.29 45.35 53.22
C LYS A 2 -8.73 44.09 52.46
N THR A 3 -10.05 43.88 52.32
CA THR A 3 -10.64 42.72 51.63
C THR A 3 -10.21 42.61 50.16
N ASP A 4 -10.20 43.72 49.42
CA ASP A 4 -9.69 43.77 48.04
C ASP A 4 -8.23 43.35 47.91
N ILE A 5 -7.40 43.71 48.89
CA ILE A 5 -5.98 43.37 48.89
C ILE A 5 -5.79 41.87 49.14
N TYR A 6 -6.54 41.27 50.07
CA TYR A 6 -6.48 39.84 50.32
C TYR A 6 -6.96 39.03 49.12
N THR A 7 -8.07 39.43 48.50
CA THR A 7 -8.59 38.75 47.30
C THR A 7 -7.59 38.84 46.15
N LYS A 8 -6.97 40.00 45.92
CA LYS A 8 -5.92 40.15 44.89
C LYS A 8 -4.73 39.23 45.15
N ILE A 9 -4.21 39.19 46.38
CA ILE A 9 -3.09 38.33 46.75
C ILE A 9 -3.43 36.86 46.51
N VAL A 10 -4.60 36.40 46.97
CA VAL A 10 -5.04 35.02 46.79
C VAL A 10 -5.16 34.67 45.31
N LEU A 11 -5.75 35.55 44.51
CA LEU A 11 -5.90 35.32 43.07
C LEU A 11 -4.56 35.26 42.35
N THR A 12 -3.59 36.09 42.73
CA THR A 12 -2.23 36.06 42.20
C THR A 12 -1.53 34.75 42.52
N ILE A 13 -1.66 34.25 43.75
CA ILE A 13 -1.06 32.98 44.15
C ILE A 13 -1.65 31.82 43.34
N ILE A 14 -2.98 31.78 43.20
CA ILE A 14 -3.66 30.76 42.38
C ILE A 14 -3.16 30.79 40.93
N ALA A 15 -3.07 31.99 40.33
CA ALA A 15 -2.59 32.15 38.96
C ALA A 15 -1.15 31.63 38.76
N ILE A 16 -0.25 31.88 39.72
CA ILE A 16 1.12 31.39 39.68
C ILE A 16 1.14 29.85 39.72
N PHE A 17 0.42 29.23 40.66
CA PHE A 17 0.38 27.77 40.77
C PHE A 17 -0.23 27.11 39.53
N LEU A 18 -1.30 27.68 38.98
CA LEU A 18 -1.88 27.20 37.71
C LEU A 18 -0.87 27.31 36.57
N GLY A 19 -0.16 28.43 36.46
CA GLY A 19 0.87 28.62 35.43
C GLY A 19 1.99 27.58 35.53
N VAL A 20 2.48 27.32 36.76
CA VAL A 20 3.49 26.29 37.02
C VAL A 20 2.99 24.90 36.67
N LEU A 21 1.74 24.57 37.04
CA LEU A 21 1.16 23.25 36.76
C LEU A 21 0.98 23.02 35.26
N VAL A 22 0.50 24.02 34.52
CA VAL A 22 0.41 23.96 33.06
C VAL A 22 1.79 23.81 32.44
N PHE A 23 2.78 24.58 32.88
CA PHE A 23 4.14 24.50 32.34
C PHE A 23 4.80 23.13 32.60
N GLN A 24 4.60 22.54 33.78
CA GLN A 24 5.12 21.20 34.10
C GLN A 24 4.44 20.07 33.31
N ASN A 25 3.13 20.18 33.07
CA ASN A 25 2.36 19.12 32.42
C ASN A 25 2.25 19.28 30.89
N THR A 26 2.72 20.41 30.34
CA THR A 26 2.78 20.60 28.90
C THR A 26 4.09 20.04 28.38
N THR A 27 4.03 18.89 27.71
CA THR A 27 5.18 18.39 26.95
C THR A 27 5.39 19.30 25.73
N LEU A 28 6.41 20.18 25.79
CA LEU A 28 6.85 20.94 24.64
C LEU A 28 7.54 20.00 23.64
N ILE A 29 6.76 19.52 22.66
CA ILE A 29 7.31 18.78 21.52
C ILE A 29 7.99 19.79 20.60
N THR A 30 9.27 20.04 20.83
CA THR A 30 10.07 20.99 20.04
C THR A 30 10.42 20.45 18.65
N THR A 31 10.36 19.13 18.47
CA THR A 31 10.59 18.47 17.19
C THR A 31 9.64 17.28 17.04
N ALA A 32 8.78 17.31 16.03
CA ALA A 32 8.07 16.13 15.55
C ALA A 32 8.94 15.50 14.45
N LYS A 33 9.59 14.38 14.76
CA LYS A 33 10.38 13.62 13.78
C LYS A 33 9.53 12.46 13.27
N ALA A 34 9.44 12.31 11.94
CA ALA A 34 8.84 11.12 11.36
C ALA A 34 9.68 9.90 11.74
N ASP A 35 9.04 8.87 12.27
CA ASP A 35 9.69 7.61 12.57
C ASP A 35 10.02 6.89 11.26
N THR A 36 11.27 7.02 10.80
CA THR A 36 11.77 6.35 9.60
C THR A 36 12.27 4.93 9.88
N THR A 37 12.02 4.37 11.07
CA THR A 37 12.41 2.99 11.40
C THR A 37 11.49 1.94 10.78
N THR A 38 10.47 2.35 10.03
CA THR A 38 9.67 1.41 9.22
C THR A 38 10.60 0.72 8.23
N ALA A 39 10.90 -0.56 8.50
CA ALA A 39 11.73 -1.38 7.64
C ALA A 39 11.18 -1.34 6.20
N ALA A 40 12.08 -1.34 5.22
CA ALA A 40 11.68 -1.44 3.82
C ALA A 40 10.71 -2.62 3.66
N PRO A 41 9.68 -2.50 2.79
CA PRO A 41 8.76 -3.59 2.53
C PRO A 41 9.54 -4.88 2.29
N ALA A 42 9.13 -5.97 2.93
CA ALA A 42 9.76 -7.26 2.70
C ALA A 42 9.77 -7.53 1.18
N PRO A 43 10.92 -7.94 0.60
CA PRO A 43 10.98 -8.31 -0.80
C PRO A 43 9.89 -9.34 -1.08
N ILE A 44 9.16 -9.17 -2.17
CA ILE A 44 8.23 -10.19 -2.64
C ILE A 44 9.04 -11.48 -2.84
N PRO A 45 8.64 -12.62 -2.25
CA PRO A 45 9.36 -13.87 -2.40
C PRO A 45 9.54 -14.17 -3.89
N THR A 46 10.79 -14.27 -4.34
CA THR A 46 11.08 -14.77 -5.68
C THR A 46 10.54 -16.20 -5.75
N ALA A 47 9.63 -16.46 -6.68
CA ALA A 47 9.11 -17.81 -6.90
C ALA A 47 10.30 -18.74 -7.24
N THR A 48 10.69 -19.59 -6.30
CA THR A 48 11.74 -20.59 -6.49
C THR A 48 11.12 -21.79 -7.17
N GLN A 49 11.25 -21.83 -8.49
CA GLN A 49 10.79 -22.95 -9.29
C GLN A 49 11.92 -23.99 -9.41
N SER A 50 11.83 -25.06 -8.62
CA SER A 50 12.87 -26.10 -8.56
C SER A 50 12.89 -27.04 -9.77
N ALA A 51 11.83 -27.04 -10.59
CA ALA A 51 11.69 -27.86 -11.79
C ALA A 51 10.76 -27.17 -12.80
N PRO A 52 10.86 -27.48 -14.11
CA PRO A 52 9.91 -26.98 -15.10
C PRO A 52 8.47 -27.28 -14.66
N VAL A 53 7.63 -26.25 -14.63
CA VAL A 53 6.21 -26.36 -14.32
C VAL A 53 5.52 -26.41 -15.66
N GLU A 54 4.89 -27.54 -15.94
CA GLU A 54 3.99 -27.66 -17.07
C GLU A 54 2.73 -26.84 -16.77
N VAL A 55 2.55 -25.77 -17.55
CA VAL A 55 1.37 -24.92 -17.46
C VAL A 55 0.45 -25.19 -18.64
N ASN A 56 -0.83 -25.39 -18.36
CA ASN A 56 -1.85 -25.44 -19.40
C ASN A 56 -2.48 -24.05 -19.57
N ILE A 57 -2.20 -23.38 -20.69
CA ILE A 57 -2.78 -22.08 -21.00
C ILE A 57 -4.14 -22.31 -21.64
N THR A 58 -5.21 -21.91 -20.94
CA THR A 58 -6.59 -22.09 -21.42
C THR A 58 -7.24 -20.78 -21.89
N HIS A 59 -6.70 -19.63 -21.48
CA HIS A 59 -7.23 -18.30 -21.80
C HIS A 59 -6.08 -17.30 -22.01
N ILE A 60 -6.27 -16.34 -22.91
CA ILE A 60 -5.41 -15.17 -23.12
C ILE A 60 -6.32 -13.95 -23.22
N ASP A 61 -6.00 -12.88 -22.49
CA ASP A 61 -6.78 -11.63 -22.49
C ASP A 61 -8.28 -11.84 -22.17
N GLY A 62 -8.59 -12.77 -21.26
CA GLY A 62 -9.97 -13.12 -20.91
C GLY A 62 -10.74 -13.90 -21.98
N LYS A 63 -10.16 -14.13 -23.16
CA LYS A 63 -10.71 -15.02 -24.20
C LYS A 63 -10.22 -16.45 -23.99
N LYS A 64 -11.14 -17.41 -24.08
CA LYS A 64 -10.81 -18.84 -24.12
C LYS A 64 -10.05 -19.13 -25.41
N ILE A 65 -8.92 -19.84 -25.30
CA ILE A 65 -8.23 -20.38 -26.47
C ILE A 65 -9.13 -21.48 -27.03
N ASN A 66 -9.67 -21.27 -28.22
CA ASN A 66 -10.41 -22.29 -28.95
C ASN A 66 -9.64 -22.69 -30.21
N ILE A 67 -9.16 -23.93 -30.26
CA ILE A 67 -8.58 -24.52 -31.46
C ILE A 67 -9.68 -25.34 -32.13
N ASP A 68 -10.60 -24.66 -32.80
CA ASP A 68 -11.60 -25.33 -33.60
C ASP A 68 -10.93 -25.86 -34.88
N ASN A 69 -10.81 -27.19 -35.00
CA ASN A 69 -10.39 -27.88 -36.22
C ASN A 69 -11.45 -27.81 -37.35
N TYR A 70 -12.28 -26.76 -37.37
CA TYR A 70 -13.49 -26.70 -38.19
C TYR A 70 -13.23 -26.40 -39.67
N TYR A 71 -12.01 -25.96 -40.01
CA TYR A 71 -11.59 -25.80 -41.40
C TYR A 71 -10.31 -26.59 -41.61
N LYS A 72 -10.37 -27.59 -42.50
CA LYS A 72 -9.24 -28.44 -42.94
C LYS A 72 -8.04 -27.66 -43.51
N GLU A 73 -8.08 -26.33 -43.54
CA GLU A 73 -7.09 -25.51 -44.21
C GLU A 73 -6.46 -24.43 -43.31
N LEU A 74 -7.12 -23.93 -42.26
CA LEU A 74 -6.55 -22.94 -41.34
C LEU A 74 -7.28 -23.02 -39.98
N PRO A 75 -6.60 -23.31 -38.85
CA PRO A 75 -7.24 -23.11 -37.55
C PRO A 75 -7.47 -21.61 -37.35
N ARG A 76 -8.75 -21.19 -37.24
CA ARG A 76 -9.06 -19.87 -36.71
C ARG A 76 -8.73 -19.90 -35.23
N THR A 77 -7.69 -19.18 -34.85
CA THR A 77 -7.17 -19.15 -33.49
C THR A 77 -7.82 -18.03 -32.70
N ASP A 78 -9.08 -18.20 -32.33
CA ASP A 78 -9.70 -17.28 -31.37
C ASP A 78 -8.98 -17.40 -30.02
N GLY A 79 -8.38 -16.29 -29.58
CA GLY A 79 -7.68 -16.21 -28.30
C GLY A 79 -6.17 -16.52 -28.34
N LEU A 80 -5.54 -16.69 -29.51
CA LEU A 80 -4.07 -16.67 -29.61
C LEU A 80 -3.58 -15.34 -30.21
N PRO A 81 -2.44 -14.78 -29.75
CA PRO A 81 -1.89 -13.52 -30.28
C PRO A 81 -1.16 -13.68 -31.62
N ILE A 82 -1.41 -14.79 -32.33
CA ILE A 82 -0.76 -15.12 -33.60
C ILE A 82 -1.77 -15.71 -34.59
N ASP A 83 -1.58 -15.36 -35.87
CA ASP A 83 -2.30 -15.97 -36.98
C ASP A 83 -1.50 -17.17 -37.51
N ILE A 84 -2.10 -18.35 -37.51
CA ILE A 84 -1.49 -19.56 -38.07
C ILE A 84 -1.94 -19.70 -39.52
N LEU A 85 -1.04 -19.39 -40.45
CA LEU A 85 -1.27 -19.54 -41.89
C LEU A 85 -0.84 -20.94 -42.36
N LYS A 86 -1.58 -21.48 -43.34
CA LYS A 86 -1.27 -22.73 -44.04
C LYS A 86 -0.02 -22.50 -44.85
N ASN A 87 0.99 -23.32 -44.65
CA ASN A 87 2.10 -23.38 -45.59
C ASN A 87 1.67 -24.17 -46.81
N SER A 88 1.53 -23.50 -47.96
CA SER A 88 1.14 -24.12 -49.24
C SER A 88 2.33 -24.67 -50.04
N ASP A 89 3.55 -24.60 -49.51
CA ASP A 89 4.79 -25.01 -50.20
C ASP A 89 5.07 -26.53 -50.09
N LYS A 90 4.04 -27.32 -49.77
CA LYS A 90 4.06 -28.80 -49.83
C LYS A 90 2.71 -29.35 -50.31
#